data_AF-A0A099ZWX2-F1
#
_entry.id   AF-A0A099ZWX2-F1
#
_cell.length_a   1.000
_cell.length_b   1.000
_cell.length_c   1.000
_cell.angle_alpha   90.00
_cell.angle_beta   90.00
_cell.angle_gamma   90.00
#
_symmetry.space_group_name_H-M   'P 1'
#
loop_
_entity.id
_entity.type
_entity.pdbx_description
1 polymer ?
#
loop_
_entity_poly.entity_id
_entity_poly.type
_entity_poly.pdbx_seq_one_letter_code
_entity_poly.pdbx_strand_id
1 'polypeptide(L)'
;RMAGCGEVDHSINMLPTNRKTSESCASAAPSLPVPECAICLQTCVHPVSLPCKHVFCYLCVKGASWLGKRCALCRQEIPEDFLDKPTLLSPEELKAASRGNGEYAWYYEGRNGWWQYDERTSRELEDAFSKGKKSTEMLIAGFLYVADLENMVQYRRNEHGRRRKIKRDIADIPKK
;
A
#
# COMPACT_ATOMS: atom_id res chain seq x y z
N ARG A 1 24.15 7.48 -39.26
CA ARG A 1 24.40 6.71 -40.50
C ARG A 1 25.19 5.47 -40.11
N MET A 2 24.65 4.29 -40.46
CA MET A 2 25.27 2.94 -40.54
C MET A 2 25.85 2.34 -39.24
N ALA A 3 25.29 1.28 -38.64
CA ALA A 3 25.05 -0.11 -39.09
C ALA A 3 26.27 -1.02 -38.81
N GLY A 4 26.04 -2.09 -38.03
CA GLY A 4 27.00 -3.15 -37.77
C GLY A 4 26.30 -4.35 -37.12
N CYS A 5 25.76 -5.25 -37.96
CA CYS A 5 25.35 -6.60 -37.60
C CYS A 5 26.57 -7.53 -37.66
N GLY A 6 26.60 -8.55 -36.80
CA GLY A 6 27.49 -9.70 -36.92
C GLY A 6 26.87 -10.91 -36.20
N GLU A 7 26.59 -11.96 -36.97
CA GLU A 7 26.00 -13.24 -36.56
C GLU A 7 27.07 -14.33 -36.32
N VAL A 8 26.78 -15.20 -35.32
CA VAL A 8 27.03 -16.65 -35.12
C VAL A 8 28.44 -17.26 -35.36
N ASP A 9 28.95 -18.17 -34.53
CA ASP A 9 28.55 -19.60 -34.52
C ASP A 9 28.86 -20.39 -33.22
N HIS A 10 28.18 -21.53 -33.10
CA HIS A 10 28.14 -22.50 -32.01
C HIS A 10 29.40 -23.36 -31.88
N SER A 11 29.71 -23.76 -30.64
CA SER A 11 30.45 -25.00 -30.38
C SER A 11 29.92 -25.67 -29.12
N ILE A 12 29.62 -26.95 -29.31
CA ILE A 12 28.87 -27.87 -28.45
C ILE A 12 29.87 -28.59 -27.55
N ASN A 13 29.58 -28.77 -26.26
CA ASN A 13 30.04 -29.97 -25.55
C ASN A 13 29.13 -30.35 -24.37
N MET A 14 28.88 -31.66 -24.25
CA MET A 14 27.86 -32.30 -23.39
C MET A 14 28.50 -32.97 -22.15
N LEU A 15 27.92 -32.67 -20.97
CA LEU A 15 27.59 -33.53 -19.79
C LEU A 15 28.71 -34.37 -19.09
N PRO A 16 28.45 -34.95 -17.87
CA PRO A 16 27.47 -34.63 -16.81
C PRO A 16 28.08 -34.62 -15.38
N THR A 17 27.41 -34.02 -14.40
CA THR A 17 27.45 -34.58 -13.03
C THR A 17 26.14 -34.35 -12.27
N ASN A 18 25.64 -35.46 -11.76
CA ASN A 18 24.41 -35.71 -11.03
C ASN A 18 24.44 -35.06 -9.63
N ARG A 19 23.44 -34.24 -9.30
CA ARG A 19 23.03 -34.01 -7.90
C ARG A 19 21.55 -33.67 -7.81
N LYS A 20 20.78 -34.71 -7.44
CA LYS A 20 19.42 -34.63 -6.91
C LYS A 20 19.27 -33.44 -5.97
N THR A 21 18.38 -32.51 -6.29
CA THR A 21 17.78 -31.61 -5.33
C THR A 21 16.28 -31.72 -5.47
N SER A 22 15.67 -32.02 -4.33
CA SER A 22 14.26 -32.28 -4.10
C SER A 22 13.36 -31.16 -4.61
N GLU A 23 12.42 -31.53 -5.46
CA GLU A 23 11.26 -30.73 -5.80
C GLU A 23 10.48 -30.39 -4.52
N SER A 24 10.38 -29.10 -4.22
CA SER A 24 9.29 -28.56 -3.41
C SER A 24 8.56 -27.56 -4.28
N CYS A 25 7.54 -28.05 -4.97
CA CYS A 25 6.63 -27.29 -5.80
C CYS A 25 5.60 -26.58 -4.90
N ALA A 26 5.96 -25.40 -4.39
CA ALA A 26 4.97 -24.43 -3.96
C ALA A 26 4.52 -23.63 -5.19
N SER A 27 3.49 -24.12 -5.88
CA SER A 27 2.80 -23.36 -6.92
C SER A 27 2.06 -22.17 -6.30
N ALA A 28 2.78 -21.09 -6.04
CA ALA A 28 2.16 -19.79 -5.95
C ALA A 28 1.77 -19.39 -7.38
N ALA A 29 0.48 -19.32 -7.66
CA ALA A 29 -0.01 -18.72 -8.89
C ALA A 29 0.64 -17.33 -9.07
N PRO A 30 1.05 -16.93 -10.29
CA PRO A 30 1.62 -15.60 -10.49
C PRO A 30 0.56 -14.55 -10.12
N SER A 31 0.75 -13.89 -8.98
CA SER A 31 -0.01 -12.70 -8.62
C SER A 31 0.24 -11.65 -9.70
N LEU A 32 -0.84 -11.11 -10.29
CA LEU A 32 -0.72 -10.01 -11.24
C LEU A 32 0.05 -8.84 -10.59
N PRO A 33 0.92 -8.14 -11.34
CA PRO A 33 1.68 -7.03 -10.78
C PRO A 33 0.74 -5.91 -10.34
N VAL A 34 0.89 -5.46 -9.08
CA VAL A 34 0.14 -4.33 -8.54
C VAL A 34 0.51 -3.06 -9.33
N PRO A 35 -0.47 -2.30 -9.84
CA PRO A 35 -0.20 -1.14 -10.71
C PRO A 35 0.48 0.01 -9.96
N GLU A 36 1.15 0.89 -10.70
CA GLU A 36 1.66 2.15 -10.19
C GLU A 36 0.55 3.22 -10.13
N CYS A 37 0.51 4.00 -9.05
CA CYS A 37 -0.45 5.08 -8.87
C CYS A 37 0.07 6.36 -9.52
N ALA A 38 -0.63 6.88 -10.53
CA ALA A 38 -0.24 8.13 -11.21
C ALA A 38 -0.41 9.42 -10.36
N ILE A 39 -0.93 9.33 -9.13
CA ILE A 39 -1.01 10.48 -8.20
C ILE A 39 0.25 10.57 -7.34
N CYS A 40 0.69 9.45 -6.75
CA CYS A 40 1.85 9.44 -5.86
C CYS A 40 3.12 8.88 -6.50
N LEU A 41 3.04 8.34 -7.72
CA LEU A 41 4.15 7.74 -8.47
C LEU A 41 4.82 6.59 -7.70
N GLN A 42 4.01 5.76 -7.04
CA GLN A 42 4.45 4.60 -6.26
C GLN A 42 3.50 3.43 -6.54
N THR A 43 3.92 2.19 -6.24
CA THR A 43 3.03 1.02 -6.26
C THR A 43 1.76 1.29 -5.45
N CYS A 44 0.60 0.90 -6.00
CA CYS A 44 -0.67 1.18 -5.36
C CYS A 44 -0.79 0.49 -3.99
N VAL A 45 -1.28 1.24 -3.01
CA VAL A 45 -1.75 0.69 -1.73
C VAL A 45 -3.27 0.74 -1.73
N HIS A 46 -3.89 -0.43 -1.53
CA HIS A 46 -5.33 -0.63 -1.68
C HIS A 46 -5.84 -0.05 -3.03
N PRO A 47 -5.43 -0.63 -4.16
CA PRO A 47 -5.80 -0.14 -5.49
C PRO A 47 -7.32 -0.14 -5.66
N VAL A 48 -7.85 1.00 -6.10
CA VAL A 48 -9.26 1.18 -6.46
C VAL A 48 -9.41 1.53 -7.93
N SER A 49 -10.42 0.97 -8.58
CA SER A 49 -10.75 1.27 -9.98
C SER A 49 -11.90 2.27 -10.02
N LEU A 50 -11.66 3.44 -10.62
CA LEU A 50 -12.73 4.41 -10.88
C LEU A 50 -13.68 3.89 -11.97
N PRO A 51 -14.89 4.47 -12.15
CA PRO A 51 -15.78 4.09 -13.25
C PRO A 51 -15.14 4.21 -14.63
N CYS A 52 -14.22 5.16 -14.80
CA CYS A 52 -13.40 5.34 -16.00
C CYS A 52 -12.26 4.32 -16.15
N LYS A 53 -12.19 3.29 -15.31
CA LYS A 53 -11.22 2.18 -15.27
C LYS A 53 -9.78 2.51 -14.86
N HIS A 54 -9.42 3.78 -14.74
CA HIS A 54 -8.14 4.18 -14.15
C HIS A 54 -8.03 3.73 -12.68
N VAL A 55 -6.81 3.34 -12.28
CA VAL A 55 -6.51 2.78 -10.95
C VAL A 55 -5.56 3.70 -10.19
N PHE A 56 -5.85 3.89 -8.90
CA PHE A 56 -5.04 4.69 -7.97
C PHE A 56 -5.08 4.06 -6.58
N CYS A 57 -4.22 4.52 -5.66
CA CYS A 57 -4.38 4.21 -4.23
C CYS A 57 -5.70 4.78 -3.71
N TYR A 58 -6.42 4.04 -2.85
CA TYR A 58 -7.63 4.57 -2.17
C TYR A 58 -7.37 5.93 -1.49
N LEU A 59 -6.28 6.04 -0.72
CA LEU A 59 -5.96 7.29 -0.01
C LEU A 59 -5.57 8.42 -0.96
N CYS A 60 -5.05 8.14 -2.16
CA CYS A 60 -4.76 9.17 -3.17
C CYS A 60 -6.06 9.72 -3.76
N VAL A 61 -7.04 8.85 -4.08
CA VAL A 61 -8.38 9.29 -4.53
C VAL A 61 -9.06 10.11 -3.44
N LYS A 62 -9.01 9.62 -2.19
CA LYS A 62 -9.55 10.34 -1.03
C LYS A 62 -8.90 11.71 -0.86
N GLY A 63 -7.58 11.81 -1.01
CA GLY A 63 -6.87 13.08 -0.94
C GLY A 63 -7.24 14.05 -2.06
N ALA A 64 -7.28 13.57 -3.31
CA ALA A 64 -7.65 14.38 -4.46
C ALA A 64 -9.10 14.90 -4.38
N SER A 65 -10.00 14.13 -3.75
CA SER A 65 -11.42 14.51 -3.61
C SER A 65 -11.65 15.83 -2.86
N TRP A 66 -10.69 16.27 -2.03
CA TRP A 66 -10.74 17.57 -1.36
C TRP A 66 -10.55 18.76 -2.32
N LEU A 67 -9.85 18.54 -3.43
CA LEU A 67 -9.61 19.55 -4.47
C LEU A 67 -10.64 19.45 -5.60
N GLY A 68 -11.15 18.24 -5.85
CA GLY A 68 -12.23 18.00 -6.80
C GLY A 68 -12.48 16.51 -7.04
N LYS A 69 -13.74 16.15 -7.29
CA LYS A 69 -14.17 14.75 -7.53
C LYS A 69 -14.02 14.34 -9.00
N ARG A 70 -12.81 14.43 -9.55
CA ARG A 70 -12.50 14.05 -10.95
C ARG A 70 -11.28 13.14 -11.02
N CYS A 71 -11.26 12.24 -12.00
CA CYS A 71 -10.12 11.38 -12.29
C CYS A 71 -8.90 12.23 -12.67
N ALA A 72 -7.74 11.95 -12.05
CA ALA A 72 -6.49 12.66 -12.33
C ALA A 72 -5.94 12.45 -13.75
N LEU A 73 -6.38 11.39 -14.45
CA LEU A 73 -5.90 11.05 -15.80
C LEU A 73 -6.86 11.54 -16.90
N CYS A 74 -8.15 11.23 -16.81
CA CYS A 74 -9.12 11.57 -17.87
C CYS A 74 -10.13 12.66 -17.50
N ARG A 75 -10.11 13.18 -16.26
CA ARG A 75 -11.01 14.23 -15.75
C ARG A 75 -12.50 13.85 -15.69
N GLN A 76 -12.84 12.58 -15.93
CA GLN A 76 -14.20 12.06 -15.71
C GLN A 76 -14.58 12.18 -14.23
N GLU A 77 -15.86 12.47 -13.96
CA GLU A 77 -16.37 12.63 -12.61
C GLU A 77 -16.35 11.33 -11.82
N ILE A 78 -16.05 11.46 -10.52
CA ILE A 78 -16.04 10.37 -9.56
C ILE A 78 -17.38 10.43 -8.80
N PRO A 79 -18.14 9.32 -8.72
CA PRO A 79 -19.40 9.26 -7.98
C PRO A 79 -19.26 9.72 -6.54
N GLU A 80 -20.27 10.38 -6.00
CA GLU A 80 -20.21 10.99 -4.67
C GLU A 80 -20.02 9.96 -3.55
N ASP A 81 -20.58 8.77 -3.72
CA ASP A 81 -20.54 7.66 -2.77
C ASP A 81 -19.32 6.75 -2.95
N PHE A 82 -18.45 7.03 -3.93
CA PHE A 82 -17.31 6.16 -4.23
C PHE A 82 -16.35 5.97 -3.05
N LEU A 83 -16.16 6.99 -2.20
CA LEU A 83 -15.29 6.87 -1.03
C LEU A 83 -15.88 5.99 0.07
N ASP A 84 -17.21 5.87 0.12
CA ASP A 84 -17.94 5.01 1.04
C ASP A 84 -18.09 3.59 0.48
N LYS A 85 -18.18 3.46 -0.85
CA LYS A 85 -18.32 2.18 -1.59
C LYS A 85 -17.32 2.07 -2.75
N PRO A 86 -16.01 1.95 -2.45
CA PRO A 86 -14.99 1.91 -3.50
C PRO A 86 -14.98 0.57 -4.23
N THR A 87 -14.71 0.60 -5.53
CA THR A 87 -14.44 -0.61 -6.32
C THR A 87 -12.98 -1.02 -6.15
N LEU A 88 -12.71 -1.96 -5.23
CA LEU A 88 -11.37 -2.52 -5.01
C LEU A 88 -10.95 -3.41 -6.18
N LEU A 89 -9.70 -3.28 -6.63
CA LEU A 89 -9.17 -4.09 -7.72
C LEU A 89 -9.00 -5.57 -7.30
N SER A 90 -8.58 -5.79 -6.06
CA SER A 90 -8.40 -7.12 -5.46
C SER A 90 -8.92 -7.12 -4.01
N PRO A 91 -10.18 -7.52 -3.78
CA PRO A 91 -10.73 -7.62 -2.42
C PRO A 91 -10.01 -8.65 -1.54
N GLU A 92 -9.46 -9.72 -2.14
CA GLU A 92 -8.71 -10.74 -1.41
C GLU A 92 -7.36 -10.20 -0.90
N GLU A 93 -6.68 -9.35 -1.67
CA GLU A 93 -5.47 -8.65 -1.19
C GLU A 93 -5.76 -7.70 -0.03
N LEU A 94 -6.94 -7.07 0.01
CA LEU A 94 -7.32 -6.25 1.17
C LEU A 94 -7.47 -7.10 2.44
N LYS A 95 -8.06 -8.29 2.33
CA LYS A 95 -8.13 -9.24 3.45
C LYS A 95 -6.73 -9.71 3.86
N ALA A 96 -5.86 -10.01 2.90
CA ALA A 96 -4.47 -10.38 3.18
C ALA A 96 -3.71 -9.24 3.89
N ALA A 97 -3.82 -8.01 3.39
CA ALA A 97 -3.21 -6.82 4.01
C ALA A 97 -3.70 -6.57 5.45
N SER A 98 -4.95 -6.97 5.75
CA SER A 98 -5.50 -6.85 7.11
C SER A 98 -4.91 -7.84 8.12
N ARG A 99 -4.18 -8.88 7.66
CA ARG A 99 -3.45 -9.82 8.52
C ARG A 99 -2.03 -9.34 8.84
N GLY A 100 -1.54 -8.29 8.17
CA GLY A 100 -0.20 -7.75 8.36
C GLY A 100 0.91 -8.75 8.02
N ASN A 101 2.14 -8.43 8.43
CA ASN A 101 3.34 -9.22 8.14
C ASN A 101 3.60 -10.32 9.18
N GLY A 102 2.62 -10.63 10.05
CA GLY A 102 2.60 -11.83 10.88
C GLY A 102 2.81 -11.67 12.39
N GLU A 103 3.10 -10.48 12.92
CA GLU A 103 3.23 -10.31 14.39
C GLU A 103 2.49 -9.07 14.92
N TYR A 104 2.75 -7.89 14.33
CA TYR A 104 2.14 -6.64 14.77
C TYR A 104 1.63 -5.80 13.61
N ALA A 105 0.62 -4.99 13.89
CA ALA A 105 0.10 -3.95 13.01
C ALA A 105 -0.15 -2.65 13.78
N TRP A 106 -0.14 -1.54 13.06
CA TRP A 106 -0.46 -0.23 13.61
C TRP A 106 -1.93 0.10 13.39
N TYR A 107 -2.54 0.69 14.41
CA TYR A 107 -3.96 1.06 14.41
C TYR A 107 -4.15 2.50 14.88
N TYR A 108 -5.22 3.15 14.40
CA TYR A 108 -5.70 4.45 14.84
C TYR A 108 -7.16 4.39 15.28
N GLU A 109 -7.51 5.24 16.23
CA GLU A 109 -8.83 5.31 16.82
C GLU A 109 -9.89 5.84 15.83
N GLY A 110 -10.94 5.07 15.62
CA GLY A 110 -12.14 5.38 14.83
C GLY A 110 -13.26 6.01 15.66
N ARG A 111 -14.51 5.93 15.16
CA ARG A 111 -15.69 6.26 15.97
C ARG A 111 -16.03 5.14 16.96
N ASN A 112 -15.99 3.89 16.50
CA ASN A 112 -16.41 2.71 17.25
C ASN A 112 -15.35 1.59 17.16
N GLY A 113 -14.10 1.89 17.53
CA GLY A 113 -13.02 0.91 17.52
C GLY A 113 -11.77 1.38 16.81
N TRP A 114 -10.97 0.43 16.34
CA TRP A 114 -9.64 0.65 15.79
C TRP A 114 -9.59 0.36 14.30
N TRP A 115 -9.00 1.27 13.54
CA TRP A 115 -8.71 1.10 12.12
C TRP A 115 -7.25 0.80 11.94
N GLN A 116 -6.92 -0.19 11.12
CA GLN A 116 -5.53 -0.45 10.77
C GLN A 116 -5.04 0.64 9.83
N TYR A 117 -3.79 1.08 10.01
CA TYR A 117 -3.13 1.90 9.00
C TYR A 117 -2.91 1.10 7.72
N ASP A 118 -2.82 1.79 6.59
CA ASP A 118 -2.36 1.15 5.37
C ASP A 118 -0.90 0.71 5.52
N GLU A 119 -0.48 -0.22 4.66
CA GLU A 119 0.82 -0.86 4.78
C GLU A 119 1.99 0.14 4.71
N ARG A 120 1.90 1.16 3.85
CA ARG A 120 2.98 2.14 3.68
C ARG A 120 3.15 2.96 4.96
N THR A 121 2.08 3.54 5.47
CA THR A 121 2.12 4.31 6.72
C THR A 121 2.49 3.43 7.92
N SER A 122 2.05 2.16 7.94
CA SER A 122 2.44 1.21 8.99
C SER A 122 3.95 0.98 9.03
N ARG A 123 4.61 0.85 7.86
CA ARG A 123 6.08 0.71 7.79
C ARG A 123 6.80 1.97 8.26
N GLU A 124 6.29 3.16 7.92
CA GLU A 124 6.86 4.43 8.39
C GLU A 124 6.77 4.56 9.92
N LEU A 125 5.64 4.18 10.52
CA LEU A 125 5.45 4.15 11.97
C LEU A 125 6.39 3.15 12.65
N GLU A 126 6.49 1.93 12.12
CA GLU A 126 7.37 0.89 12.66
C GLU A 126 8.86 1.28 12.57
N ASP A 127 9.29 1.88 11.47
CA ASP A 127 10.67 2.39 11.32
C ASP A 127 10.99 3.49 12.34
N ALA A 128 10.07 4.44 12.53
CA ALA A 128 10.25 5.50 13.51
C ALA A 128 10.27 4.96 14.95
N PHE A 129 9.35 4.04 15.26
CA PHE A 129 9.24 3.43 16.57
C PHE A 129 10.46 2.58 16.93
N SER A 130 10.90 1.70 16.02
CA SER A 130 12.08 0.83 16.23
C SER A 130 13.39 1.62 16.38
N LYS A 131 13.47 2.81 15.78
CA LYS A 131 14.61 3.74 15.95
C LYS A 131 14.49 4.63 17.19
N GLY A 132 13.46 4.46 18.02
CA GLY A 132 13.25 5.25 19.23
C GLY A 132 12.96 6.73 18.96
N LYS A 133 12.42 7.08 17.78
CA LYS A 133 12.00 8.45 17.50
C LYS A 133 10.79 8.81 18.37
N LYS A 134 10.75 10.04 18.87
CA LYS A 134 9.61 10.56 19.64
C LYS A 134 8.38 10.84 18.78
N SER A 135 8.61 11.18 17.51
CA SER A 135 7.55 11.45 16.55
C SER A 135 8.00 11.20 15.11
N THR A 136 7.05 11.05 14.20
CA THR A 136 7.28 11.06 12.75
C THR A 136 6.15 11.78 12.02
N GLU A 137 6.44 12.29 10.82
CA GLU A 137 5.42 12.86 9.93
C GLU A 137 4.98 11.81 8.89
N MET A 138 3.71 11.82 8.53
CA MET A 138 3.11 10.87 7.58
C MET A 138 2.07 11.59 6.70
N LEU A 139 2.05 11.30 5.40
CA LEU A 139 1.10 11.86 4.45
C LEU A 139 -0.14 10.96 4.30
N ILE A 140 -1.26 11.37 4.88
CA ILE A 140 -2.52 10.60 4.84
C ILE A 140 -3.60 11.40 4.12
N ALA A 141 -4.07 10.86 3.00
CA ALA A 141 -5.13 11.43 2.18
C ALA A 141 -4.95 12.94 1.90
N GLY A 142 -3.75 13.33 1.48
CA GLY A 142 -3.42 14.70 1.09
C GLY A 142 -3.02 15.64 2.24
N PHE A 143 -2.99 15.16 3.48
CA PHE A 143 -2.62 15.99 4.63
C PHE A 143 -1.44 15.41 5.41
N LEU A 144 -0.56 16.30 5.89
CA LEU A 144 0.52 15.94 6.80
C LEU A 144 -0.01 15.76 8.21
N TYR A 145 0.19 14.55 8.73
CA TYR A 145 -0.06 14.19 10.12
C TYR A 145 1.26 14.03 10.86
N VAL A 146 1.22 14.36 12.15
CA VAL A 146 2.25 14.00 13.11
C VAL A 146 1.75 12.78 13.88
N ALA A 147 2.54 11.72 13.90
CA ALA A 147 2.40 10.62 14.85
C ALA A 147 3.35 10.90 16.02
N ASP A 148 2.78 11.20 17.18
CA ASP A 148 3.48 11.36 18.45
C ASP A 148 3.54 9.98 19.12
N LEU A 149 4.73 9.39 19.11
CA LEU A 149 4.99 8.03 19.56
C LEU A 149 5.24 7.95 21.07
N GLU A 150 5.50 9.09 21.73
CA GLU A 150 5.59 9.17 23.19
C GLU A 150 4.19 9.16 23.81
N ASN A 151 3.27 9.96 23.25
CA ASN A 151 1.90 10.08 23.75
C ASN A 151 0.91 9.13 23.05
N MET A 152 1.38 8.35 22.06
CA MET A 152 0.59 7.41 21.28
C MET A 152 -0.68 8.05 20.69
N VAL A 153 -0.50 9.16 19.98
CA VAL A 153 -1.57 9.89 19.29
C VAL A 153 -1.12 10.41 17.92
N GLN A 154 -2.06 10.49 16.97
CA GLN A 154 -1.88 11.24 15.73
C GLN A 154 -2.72 12.51 15.70
N TYR A 155 -2.24 13.53 15.00
CA TYR A 155 -2.97 14.77 14.73
C TYR A 155 -2.43 15.44 13.46
N ARG A 156 -3.23 16.32 12.86
CA ARG A 156 -2.82 17.07 11.66
C ARG A 156 -1.85 18.18 12.06
N ARG A 157 -0.72 18.30 11.35
CA ARG A 157 0.43 19.14 11.76
C ARG A 157 0.08 20.62 11.97
N ASN A 158 -0.75 21.18 11.09
CA ASN A 158 -1.00 22.63 11.03
C ASN A 158 -2.43 23.02 11.43
N GLU A 159 -3.18 22.13 12.09
CA GLU A 159 -4.58 22.39 12.45
C GLU A 159 -4.89 21.95 13.87
N HIS A 160 -5.76 22.70 14.55
CA HIS A 160 -6.37 22.32 15.83
C HIS A 160 -7.44 21.22 15.64
N GLY A 161 -7.08 20.19 14.88
CA GLY A 161 -7.96 19.12 14.48
C GLY A 161 -8.09 18.03 15.54
N ARG A 162 -8.88 17.03 15.20
CA ARG A 162 -9.08 15.83 16.02
C ARG A 162 -7.75 15.12 16.26
N ARG A 163 -7.43 14.89 17.53
CA ARG A 163 -6.40 13.93 17.96
C ARG A 163 -7.03 12.55 18.01
N ARG A 164 -6.32 11.54 17.50
CA ARG A 164 -6.76 10.13 17.56
C ARG A 164 -5.68 9.33 18.25
N LYS A 165 -6.06 8.45 19.18
CA LYS A 165 -5.11 7.49 19.75
C LYS A 165 -4.58 6.58 18.64
N ILE A 166 -3.32 6.16 18.78
CA ILE A 166 -2.69 5.17 17.93
C ILE A 166 -2.17 4.04 18.81
N LYS A 167 -2.05 2.84 18.27
CA LYS A 167 -1.45 1.70 18.97
C LYS A 167 -0.75 0.77 18.00
N ARG A 168 0.25 0.06 18.52
CA ARG A 168 0.86 -1.11 17.89
C ARG A 168 0.32 -2.34 18.63
N ASP A 169 -0.29 -3.26 17.91
CA ASP A 169 -0.98 -4.41 18.52
C ASP A 169 -0.87 -5.65 17.61
N ILE A 170 -1.18 -6.83 18.15
CA ILE A 170 -1.08 -8.09 17.42
C ILE A 170 -2.07 -8.09 16.24
N ALA A 171 -1.62 -8.51 15.06
CA ALA A 171 -2.45 -8.47 13.85
C ALA A 171 -3.63 -9.46 13.86
N ASP A 172 -3.53 -10.53 14.65
CA ASP A 172 -4.44 -11.69 14.69
C ASP A 172 -5.40 -11.70 15.90
N ILE A 173 -5.85 -10.53 16.37
CA ILE A 173 -6.92 -10.49 17.39
C ILE A 173 -8.21 -11.04 16.75
N PRO A 174 -8.91 -12.02 17.37
CA PRO A 174 -10.23 -12.42 16.93
C PRO A 174 -11.16 -11.20 16.96
N LYS A 175 -11.59 -10.74 15.79
CA LYS A 175 -12.55 -9.64 15.68
C LYS A 175 -13.92 -10.20 16.09
N LYS A 176 -14.55 -9.63 17.12
CA LYS A 176 -15.95 -9.91 17.47
C LYS A 176 -16.88 -9.52 16.33
#